data_AF-A0A673Z052-F1
#
_entry.id   AF-A0A673Z052-F1
#
_cell.length_a   1.000
_cell.length_b   1.000
_cell.length_c   1.000
_cell.angle_alpha   90.00
_cell.angle_beta   90.00
_cell.angle_gamma   90.00
#
_symmetry.space_group_name_H-M   'P 1'
#
loop_
_entity.id
_entity.type
_entity.pdbx_description
1 polymer ?
#
loop_
_entity_poly.entity_id
_entity_poly.type
_entity_poly.pdbx_seq_one_letter_code
_entity_poly.pdbx_strand_id
1 'polypeptide(L)'
;MSAKYNNKNKDNFVDKIGGRLCCSKNDMEISKLRKENAYLRNSLDELSPQKGERSDSGNNKLLLEKILSLETLREKNAQQLLVRDQEICSLWQQAHAAGGETVAGLQAQIDHYVREADQRKILFQSLQAETEDVKNKLVSVSAKCQELESSRPGAGHDHLRDALEKNQQWLAYDQQREAYVKVVLARVFGLEQQLNQAKQALAQQHKDAHSEERSVQIQKHYEKLLLTTKRELETQREQVNTAQRQLSELQCRYEEKQREVGEVRQQFQAERLSIRQSVQKEKRRSGDREGHLWGDMEELQARLEEKETRSAELIVQVNLLQKSLLSLREEQKRVTILEQQVQVSAKDLEDEKRDCQYLQQQLHKVLKELRKAKDHVAKLQSEKGQRELSHLYEASAHCRPPAPLKPSKESVTSHSQVPKMLDESFLECPSCRAQYPTSHHRELLAHLEHCL
;
A
#
# COMPACT_ATOMS: atom_id res chain seq x y z
N MET A 1 11.54 49.13 -50.28
CA MET A 1 10.18 48.94 -50.83
C MET A 1 9.20 49.29 -49.72
N SER A 2 8.73 50.54 -49.71
CA SER A 2 7.35 50.96 -50.03
C SER A 2 6.38 50.70 -48.86
N ALA A 3 5.59 51.65 -48.35
CA ALA A 3 5.41 53.06 -48.67
C ALA A 3 4.71 53.73 -47.46
N LYS A 4 4.98 55.03 -47.28
CA LYS A 4 4.18 55.95 -46.46
C LYS A 4 2.84 56.18 -47.15
N TYR A 5 1.75 56.32 -46.39
CA TYR A 5 0.62 57.16 -46.81
C TYR A 5 0.03 57.92 -45.63
N ASN A 6 -0.07 59.22 -45.85
CA ASN A 6 -0.63 60.27 -45.02
C ASN A 6 -1.88 60.74 -45.76
N ASN A 7 -3.02 60.98 -45.10
CA ASN A 7 -3.95 61.97 -45.63
C ASN A 7 -4.87 62.60 -44.57
N LYS A 8 -4.97 63.92 -44.67
CA LYS A 8 -5.81 64.85 -43.92
C LYS A 8 -7.14 65.09 -44.66
N ASN A 9 -8.04 65.76 -43.95
CA ASN A 9 -9.21 66.56 -44.39
C ASN A 9 -10.55 65.83 -44.56
N LYS A 10 -11.53 66.25 -43.76
CA LYS A 10 -12.80 66.86 -44.23
C LYS A 10 -13.60 67.45 -43.07
N ASP A 11 -13.46 68.75 -42.88
CA ASP A 11 -14.53 69.61 -42.35
C ASP A 11 -15.46 70.02 -43.50
N ASN A 12 -16.67 70.47 -43.15
CA ASN A 12 -17.73 71.12 -43.95
C ASN A 12 -18.80 70.22 -44.60
N PHE A 13 -19.93 70.08 -43.90
CA PHE A 13 -21.26 70.19 -44.54
C PHE A 13 -22.32 70.61 -43.51
N VAL A 14 -22.42 71.92 -43.27
CA VAL A 14 -23.65 72.56 -42.79
C VAL A 14 -24.26 73.24 -44.01
N ASP A 15 -25.43 72.78 -44.47
CA ASP A 15 -26.51 73.69 -44.86
C ASP A 15 -27.81 72.98 -45.22
N LYS A 16 -28.90 73.53 -44.67
CA LYS A 16 -30.22 73.74 -45.28
C LYS A 16 -31.03 72.53 -45.78
N ILE A 17 -32.11 72.20 -45.04
CA ILE A 17 -33.48 72.26 -45.59
C ILE A 17 -34.41 72.77 -44.49
N GLY A 18 -35.03 73.92 -44.73
CA GLY A 18 -36.16 74.44 -43.95
C GLY A 18 -37.48 73.85 -44.44
N GLY A 19 -38.46 73.75 -43.53
CA GLY A 19 -39.81 73.31 -43.86
C GLY A 19 -40.77 73.60 -42.70
N ARG A 20 -41.46 74.73 -42.81
CA ARG A 20 -42.44 75.28 -41.87
C ARG A 20 -43.74 74.47 -41.94
N LEU A 21 -44.22 73.91 -40.83
CA LEU A 21 -45.62 73.49 -40.67
C LEU A 21 -46.15 73.94 -39.30
N CYS A 22 -47.21 74.74 -39.38
CA CYS A 22 -47.98 75.26 -38.25
C CYS A 22 -48.89 74.15 -37.70
N CYS A 23 -48.74 73.77 -36.43
CA CYS A 23 -49.68 72.90 -35.73
C CYS A 23 -49.70 73.25 -34.23
N SER A 24 -50.66 74.07 -33.80
CA SER A 24 -50.75 74.59 -32.42
C SER A 24 -51.08 73.53 -31.33
N LYS A 25 -51.25 72.25 -31.70
CA LYS A 25 -51.33 71.12 -30.76
C LYS A 25 -49.94 70.56 -30.42
N ASN A 26 -49.02 70.53 -31.40
CA ASN A 26 -47.66 70.03 -31.19
C ASN A 26 -46.85 70.99 -30.31
N ASP A 27 -47.06 72.31 -30.38
CA ASP A 27 -46.34 73.28 -29.54
C ASP A 27 -46.70 73.18 -28.05
N MET A 28 -47.94 72.80 -27.73
CA MET A 28 -48.41 72.63 -26.36
C MET A 28 -47.86 71.34 -25.75
N GLU A 29 -47.79 70.28 -26.56
CA GLU A 29 -47.19 68.99 -26.19
C GLU A 29 -45.66 69.09 -26.11
N ILE A 30 -45.01 69.83 -27.01
CA ILE A 30 -43.58 70.19 -26.94
C ILE A 30 -43.29 71.05 -25.70
N SER A 31 -44.16 71.99 -25.34
CA SER A 31 -44.00 72.75 -24.08
C SER A 31 -44.16 71.88 -22.83
N LYS A 32 -45.05 70.89 -22.86
CA LYS A 32 -45.24 69.93 -21.76
C LYS A 32 -44.05 69.00 -21.64
N LEU A 33 -43.57 68.44 -22.75
CA LEU A 33 -42.36 67.63 -22.85
C LEU A 33 -41.10 68.43 -22.50
N ARG A 34 -41.04 69.73 -22.76
CA ARG A 34 -39.95 70.63 -22.32
C ARG A 34 -39.98 70.86 -20.81
N LYS A 35 -41.17 71.04 -20.22
CA LYS A 35 -41.32 71.16 -18.76
C LYS A 35 -41.01 69.85 -18.05
N GLU A 36 -41.42 68.73 -18.63
CA GLU A 36 -41.15 67.40 -18.12
C GLU A 36 -39.68 67.02 -18.32
N ASN A 37 -39.04 67.37 -19.44
CA ASN A 37 -37.60 67.26 -19.59
C ASN A 37 -36.83 68.18 -18.65
N ALA A 38 -37.32 69.39 -18.37
CA ALA A 38 -36.68 70.29 -17.40
C ALA A 38 -36.83 69.73 -15.97
N TYR A 39 -37.98 69.16 -15.66
CA TYR A 39 -38.23 68.49 -14.38
C TYR A 39 -37.39 67.22 -14.24
N LEU A 40 -37.32 66.37 -15.27
CA LEU A 40 -36.48 65.17 -15.29
C LEU A 40 -35.00 65.51 -15.29
N ARG A 41 -34.57 66.61 -15.94
CA ARG A 41 -33.19 67.11 -15.84
C ARG A 41 -32.89 67.62 -14.44
N ASN A 42 -33.78 68.40 -13.83
CA ASN A 42 -33.60 68.85 -12.44
C ASN A 42 -33.61 67.67 -11.46
N SER A 43 -34.47 66.67 -11.68
CA SER A 43 -34.51 65.45 -10.87
C SER A 43 -33.31 64.55 -11.13
N LEU A 44 -32.79 64.49 -12.36
CA LEU A 44 -31.49 63.87 -12.64
C LEU A 44 -30.33 64.65 -12.04
N ASP A 45 -30.39 65.97 -11.95
CA ASP A 45 -29.37 66.81 -11.32
C ASP A 45 -29.45 66.73 -9.78
N GLU A 46 -30.63 66.43 -9.22
CA GLU A 46 -30.83 66.09 -7.79
C GLU A 46 -30.40 64.65 -7.45
N LEU A 47 -30.50 63.70 -8.40
CA LEU A 47 -30.09 62.29 -8.23
C LEU A 47 -28.66 62.01 -8.74
N SER A 48 -28.12 62.88 -9.59
CA SER A 48 -26.71 62.89 -9.96
C SER A 48 -25.98 63.39 -8.72
N PRO A 49 -25.06 62.60 -8.15
CA PRO A 49 -24.37 63.01 -6.94
C PRO A 49 -23.69 64.35 -7.22
N GLN A 50 -24.18 65.40 -6.55
CA GLN A 50 -23.43 66.62 -6.31
C GLN A 50 -21.98 66.21 -6.08
N LYS A 51 -21.11 66.67 -6.99
CA LYS A 51 -19.67 66.58 -6.87
C LYS A 51 -19.25 66.67 -5.41
N GLY A 52 -18.75 65.57 -4.87
CA GLY A 52 -17.92 65.55 -3.67
C GLY A 52 -16.57 66.21 -3.92
N GLU A 53 -16.55 67.44 -4.43
CA GLU A 53 -15.36 68.30 -4.44
C GLU A 53 -15.29 69.02 -3.10
N ARG A 54 -14.81 68.32 -2.04
CA ARG A 54 -13.86 68.87 -1.05
C ARG A 54 -13.38 67.94 0.08
N SER A 55 -13.82 66.68 0.17
CA SER A 55 -13.31 65.76 1.22
C SER A 55 -12.76 64.40 0.73
N ASP A 56 -13.04 64.00 -0.52
CA ASP A 56 -12.59 62.69 -1.03
C ASP A 56 -11.26 62.70 -1.77
N SER A 57 -10.71 63.87 -2.12
CA SER A 57 -9.40 63.95 -2.81
C SER A 57 -8.24 63.42 -1.96
N GLY A 58 -8.24 63.72 -0.65
CA GLY A 58 -7.24 63.21 0.30
C GLY A 58 -7.39 61.72 0.56
N ASN A 59 -8.63 61.24 0.74
CA ASN A 59 -8.93 59.82 0.96
C ASN A 59 -8.62 58.99 -0.29
N ASN A 60 -8.97 59.45 -1.48
CA ASN A 60 -8.66 58.77 -2.73
C ASN A 60 -7.15 58.74 -3.01
N LYS A 61 -6.41 59.80 -2.66
CA LYS A 61 -4.94 59.82 -2.77
C LYS A 61 -4.30 58.81 -1.81
N LEU A 62 -4.76 58.76 -0.56
CA LEU A 62 -4.30 57.78 0.44
C LEU A 62 -4.64 56.33 0.04
N LEU A 63 -5.82 56.09 -0.55
CA LEU A 63 -6.21 54.80 -1.09
C LEU A 63 -5.32 54.38 -2.27
N LEU A 64 -5.01 55.30 -3.19
CA LEU A 64 -4.08 55.04 -4.30
C LEU A 64 -2.67 54.70 -3.78
N GLU A 65 -2.15 55.48 -2.83
CA GLU A 65 -0.84 55.21 -2.21
C GLU A 65 -0.83 53.86 -1.49
N LYS A 66 -1.93 53.50 -0.81
CA LYS A 66 -2.07 52.19 -0.17
C LYS A 66 -2.13 51.06 -1.19
N ILE A 67 -2.88 51.21 -2.28
CA ILE A 67 -2.93 50.23 -3.38
C ILE A 67 -1.53 50.04 -3.98
N LEU A 68 -0.82 51.13 -4.31
CA LEU A 68 0.53 51.07 -4.86
C LEU A 68 1.52 50.38 -3.89
N SER A 69 1.41 50.66 -2.59
CA SER A 69 2.25 50.00 -1.58
C SER A 69 1.98 48.49 -1.48
N LEU A 70 0.71 48.09 -1.58
CA LEU A 70 0.30 46.69 -1.55
C LEU A 70 0.68 45.96 -2.83
N GLU A 71 0.57 46.61 -3.99
CA GLU A 71 1.02 46.06 -5.27
C GLU A 71 2.55 45.87 -5.26
N THR A 72 3.30 46.84 -4.73
CA THR A 72 4.76 46.73 -4.58
C THR A 72 5.13 45.58 -3.65
N LEU A 73 4.42 45.42 -2.54
CA LEU A 73 4.66 44.32 -1.61
C LEU A 73 4.28 42.96 -2.22
N ARG A 74 3.17 42.90 -2.94
CA ARG A 74 2.74 41.71 -3.67
C ARG A 74 3.78 41.29 -4.70
N GLU A 75 4.32 42.24 -5.46
CA GLU A 75 5.37 41.99 -6.45
C GLU A 75 6.66 41.47 -5.78
N LYS A 76 7.09 42.10 -4.68
CA LYS A 76 8.24 41.61 -3.89
C LYS A 76 8.02 40.19 -3.37
N ASN A 77 6.83 39.90 -2.85
CA ASN A 77 6.49 38.55 -2.36
C ASN A 77 6.47 37.54 -3.51
N ALA A 78 5.95 37.89 -4.69
CA ALA A 78 5.96 37.03 -5.87
C ALA A 78 7.39 36.72 -6.34
N GLN A 79 8.27 37.73 -6.35
CA GLN A 79 9.68 37.55 -6.68
C GLN A 79 10.41 36.67 -5.66
N GLN A 80 10.13 36.84 -4.36
CA GLN A 80 10.70 35.97 -3.32
C GLN A 80 10.22 34.53 -3.47
N LEU A 81 8.94 34.30 -3.77
CA LEU A 81 8.41 32.97 -4.02
C LEU A 81 9.09 32.31 -5.22
N LEU A 82 9.27 33.05 -6.33
CA LEU A 82 10.00 32.53 -7.50
C LEU A 82 11.44 32.12 -7.19
N VAL A 83 12.16 32.91 -6.38
CA VAL A 83 13.51 32.55 -5.94
C VAL A 83 13.49 31.29 -5.08
N ARG A 84 12.53 31.17 -4.16
CA ARG A 84 12.38 29.97 -3.31
C ARG A 84 12.00 28.74 -4.14
N ASP A 85 11.15 28.89 -5.14
CA ASP A 85 10.80 27.81 -6.05
C ASP A 85 12.02 27.35 -6.85
N GLN A 86 12.87 28.26 -7.30
CA GLN A 86 14.14 27.94 -7.97
C GLN A 86 15.12 27.21 -7.03
N GLU A 87 15.24 27.67 -5.77
CA GLU A 87 16.04 26.98 -4.75
C GLU A 87 15.53 25.55 -4.52
N ILE A 88 14.21 25.38 -4.36
CA ILE A 88 13.58 24.07 -4.19
C ILE A 88 13.89 23.18 -5.41
N CYS A 89 13.74 23.69 -6.63
CA CYS A 89 14.07 22.94 -7.84
C CYS A 89 15.54 22.51 -7.87
N SER A 90 16.47 23.38 -7.46
CA SER A 90 17.91 23.06 -7.42
C SER A 90 18.23 21.97 -6.38
N LEU A 91 17.59 22.03 -5.22
CA LEU A 91 17.75 21.03 -4.15
C LEU A 91 17.19 19.66 -4.57
N TRP A 92 16.04 19.64 -5.26
CA TRP A 92 15.50 18.41 -5.84
C TRP A 92 16.46 17.78 -6.86
N GLN A 93 17.03 18.59 -7.76
CA GLN A 93 18.01 18.09 -8.74
C GLN A 93 19.27 17.54 -8.07
N GLN A 94 19.80 18.22 -7.06
CA GLN A 94 20.96 17.74 -6.29
C GLN A 94 20.64 16.44 -5.54
N ALA A 95 19.48 16.34 -4.89
CA ALA A 95 19.05 15.13 -4.21
C ALA A 95 18.86 13.96 -5.19
N HIS A 96 18.31 14.21 -6.38
CA HIS A 96 18.20 13.20 -7.43
C HIS A 96 19.54 12.78 -8.01
N ALA A 97 20.49 13.70 -8.19
CA ALA A 97 21.84 13.37 -8.66
C ALA A 97 22.60 12.53 -7.62
N ALA A 98 22.63 12.97 -6.36
CA ALA A 98 23.30 12.24 -5.27
C ALA A 98 22.64 10.88 -4.97
N GLY A 99 21.30 10.84 -4.98
CA GLY A 99 20.54 9.61 -4.85
C GLY A 99 20.77 8.67 -6.02
N GLY A 100 20.81 9.20 -7.25
CA GLY A 100 21.07 8.44 -8.47
C GLY A 100 22.44 7.78 -8.50
N GLU A 101 23.49 8.51 -8.11
CA GLU A 101 24.86 7.95 -7.99
C GLU A 101 24.93 6.84 -6.93
N THR A 102 24.29 7.06 -5.78
CA THR A 102 24.27 6.05 -4.71
C THR A 102 23.52 4.78 -5.14
N VAL A 103 22.35 4.94 -5.77
CA VAL A 103 21.56 3.83 -6.30
C VAL A 103 22.30 3.10 -7.41
N ALA A 104 22.97 3.81 -8.32
CA ALA A 104 23.78 3.21 -9.37
C ALA A 104 24.98 2.43 -8.80
N GLY A 105 25.63 2.94 -7.76
CA GLY A 105 26.72 2.24 -7.05
C GLY A 105 26.24 0.95 -6.38
N LEU A 106 25.11 1.00 -5.68
CA LEU A 106 24.50 -0.19 -5.07
C LEU A 106 24.06 -1.21 -6.13
N GLN A 107 23.49 -0.75 -7.25
CA GLN A 107 23.12 -1.62 -8.36
C GLN A 107 24.35 -2.32 -8.97
N ALA A 108 25.42 -1.58 -9.23
CA ALA A 108 26.67 -2.15 -9.74
C ALA A 108 27.29 -3.17 -8.78
N GLN A 109 27.15 -2.94 -7.47
CA GLN A 109 27.59 -3.87 -6.43
C GLN A 109 26.76 -5.16 -6.42
N ILE A 110 25.44 -5.07 -6.58
CA ILE A 110 24.55 -6.24 -6.75
C ILE A 110 24.95 -7.02 -8.00
N ASP A 111 25.14 -6.34 -9.14
CA ASP A 111 25.53 -6.98 -10.40
C ASP A 111 26.91 -7.65 -10.31
N HIS A 112 27.83 -7.09 -9.52
CA HIS A 112 29.11 -7.73 -9.20
C HIS A 112 28.89 -9.04 -8.44
N TYR A 113 28.11 -9.03 -7.35
CA TYR A 113 27.84 -10.25 -6.57
C TYR A 113 27.09 -11.32 -7.35
N VAL A 114 26.18 -10.92 -8.25
CA VAL A 114 25.49 -11.86 -9.15
C VAL A 114 26.48 -12.54 -10.09
N ARG A 115 27.37 -11.78 -10.74
CA ARG A 115 28.42 -12.35 -11.62
C ARG A 115 29.36 -13.28 -10.87
N GLU A 116 29.75 -12.92 -9.64
CA GLU A 116 30.61 -13.75 -8.81
C GLU A 116 29.91 -15.06 -8.41
N ALA A 117 28.61 -15.01 -8.09
CA ALA A 117 27.82 -16.20 -7.79
C ALA A 117 27.70 -17.13 -9.02
N ASP A 118 27.49 -16.57 -10.21
CA ASP A 118 27.46 -17.33 -11.46
C ASP A 118 28.82 -17.99 -11.77
N GLN A 119 29.93 -17.28 -11.55
CA GLN A 119 31.27 -17.87 -11.68
C GLN A 119 31.48 -19.04 -10.72
N ARG A 120 31.11 -18.87 -9.45
CA ARG A 120 31.18 -19.95 -8.43
C ARG A 120 30.33 -21.15 -8.82
N LYS A 121 29.15 -20.92 -9.40
CA LYS A 121 28.26 -21.98 -9.89
C LYS A 121 28.90 -22.77 -11.03
N ILE A 122 29.53 -22.10 -11.99
CA ILE A 122 30.25 -22.77 -13.11
C ILE A 122 31.40 -23.62 -12.56
N LEU A 123 32.21 -23.07 -11.64
CA LEU A 123 33.31 -23.82 -11.01
C LEU A 123 32.79 -25.05 -10.25
N PHE A 124 31.69 -24.92 -9.53
CA PHE A 124 31.07 -26.03 -8.82
C PHE A 124 30.60 -27.14 -9.78
N GLN A 125 29.99 -26.78 -10.91
CA GLN A 125 29.60 -27.74 -11.94
C GLN A 125 30.81 -28.48 -12.53
N SER A 126 31.92 -27.77 -12.78
CA SER A 126 33.16 -28.39 -13.25
C SER A 126 33.73 -29.38 -12.23
N LEU A 127 33.82 -28.98 -10.96
CA LEU A 127 34.31 -29.85 -9.88
C LEU A 127 33.42 -31.08 -9.69
N GLN A 128 32.10 -30.92 -9.81
CA GLN A 128 31.16 -32.03 -9.74
C GLN A 128 31.40 -33.03 -10.89
N ALA A 129 31.62 -32.54 -12.11
CA ALA A 129 31.92 -33.40 -13.26
C ALA A 129 33.25 -34.16 -13.08
N GLU A 130 34.30 -33.49 -12.59
CA GLU A 130 35.59 -34.14 -12.28
C GLU A 130 35.45 -35.19 -11.16
N THR A 131 34.63 -34.91 -10.14
CA THR A 131 34.40 -35.85 -9.04
C THR A 131 33.70 -37.12 -9.53
N GLU A 132 32.69 -36.99 -10.40
CA GLU A 132 32.02 -38.16 -10.99
C GLU A 132 32.95 -38.93 -11.96
N ASP A 133 33.82 -38.25 -12.71
CA ASP A 133 34.84 -38.92 -13.54
C ASP A 133 35.82 -39.74 -12.69
N VAL A 134 36.34 -39.16 -11.60
CA VAL A 134 37.23 -39.87 -10.65
C VAL A 134 36.52 -41.06 -10.02
N LYS A 135 35.24 -40.92 -9.64
CA LYS A 135 34.44 -42.01 -9.09
C LYS A 135 34.25 -43.14 -10.10
N ASN A 136 33.96 -42.82 -11.36
CA ASN A 136 33.85 -43.81 -12.43
C ASN A 136 35.18 -44.55 -12.67
N LYS A 137 36.30 -43.82 -12.66
CA LYS A 137 37.66 -44.41 -12.73
C LYS A 137 37.92 -45.34 -11.55
N LEU A 138 37.56 -44.94 -10.33
CA LEU A 138 37.73 -45.76 -9.13
C LEU A 138 36.90 -47.05 -9.20
N VAL A 139 35.65 -46.96 -9.66
CA VAL A 139 34.79 -48.14 -9.87
C VAL A 139 35.43 -49.09 -10.89
N SER A 140 35.95 -48.56 -12.00
CA SER A 140 36.65 -49.37 -13.00
C SER A 140 37.91 -50.05 -12.44
N VAL A 141 38.72 -49.33 -11.66
CA VAL A 141 39.90 -49.91 -11.01
C VAL A 141 39.48 -50.97 -9.98
N SER A 142 38.45 -50.71 -9.19
CA SER A 142 37.94 -51.66 -8.19
C SER A 142 37.43 -52.94 -8.84
N ALA A 143 36.71 -52.84 -9.96
CA ALA A 143 36.27 -54.00 -10.74
C ALA A 143 37.47 -54.82 -11.27
N LYS A 144 38.50 -54.17 -11.80
CA LYS A 144 39.73 -54.84 -12.24
C LYS A 144 40.47 -55.52 -11.09
N CYS A 145 40.53 -54.89 -9.91
CA CYS A 145 41.11 -55.51 -8.72
C CYS A 145 40.32 -56.76 -8.30
N GLN A 146 38.98 -56.70 -8.32
CA GLN A 146 38.14 -57.85 -8.03
C GLN A 146 38.28 -58.97 -9.06
N GLU A 147 38.39 -58.67 -10.35
CA GLU A 147 38.66 -59.67 -11.39
C GLU A 147 40.02 -60.37 -11.20
N LEU A 148 41.05 -59.62 -10.80
CA LEU A 148 42.38 -60.16 -10.48
C LEU A 148 42.36 -61.01 -9.21
N GLU A 149 41.58 -60.62 -8.21
CA GLU A 149 41.36 -61.42 -7.00
C GLU A 149 40.57 -62.71 -7.30
N SER A 150 39.57 -62.62 -8.18
CA SER A 150 38.71 -63.75 -8.59
C SER A 150 39.43 -64.75 -9.51
N SER A 151 40.38 -64.28 -10.31
CA SER A 151 41.21 -65.13 -11.18
C SER A 151 42.32 -65.85 -10.42
N ARG A 152 42.51 -65.56 -9.12
CA ARG A 152 43.45 -66.25 -8.26
C ARG A 152 42.74 -67.47 -7.65
N PRO A 153 43.23 -68.71 -7.84
CA PRO A 153 42.61 -69.90 -7.24
C PRO A 153 42.59 -69.77 -5.71
N GLY A 154 41.42 -69.40 -5.17
CA GLY A 154 41.15 -69.34 -3.75
C GLY A 154 41.19 -70.72 -3.11
N ALA A 155 41.66 -70.78 -1.86
CA ALA A 155 41.87 -71.94 -0.98
C ALA A 155 43.17 -72.76 -1.16
N GLY A 156 43.86 -72.69 -2.30
CA GLY A 156 45.16 -73.37 -2.49
C GLY A 156 46.38 -72.55 -2.09
N HIS A 157 46.27 -71.23 -2.02
CA HIS A 157 47.45 -70.34 -1.94
C HIS A 157 48.15 -70.37 -0.57
N ASP A 158 47.40 -70.58 0.51
CA ASP A 158 47.97 -70.71 1.87
C ASP A 158 48.58 -72.09 2.07
N HIS A 159 47.90 -73.16 1.65
CA HIS A 159 48.46 -74.51 1.67
C HIS A 159 49.71 -74.64 0.79
N LEU A 160 49.74 -73.99 -0.37
CA LEU A 160 50.92 -73.95 -1.24
C LEU A 160 52.03 -73.07 -0.66
N ARG A 161 51.70 -71.94 -0.02
CA ARG A 161 52.70 -71.14 0.71
C ARG A 161 53.34 -71.93 1.83
N ASP A 162 52.53 -72.59 2.65
CA ASP A 162 53.01 -73.44 3.75
C ASP A 162 53.82 -74.64 3.24
N ALA A 163 53.40 -75.26 2.13
CA ALA A 163 54.14 -76.36 1.51
C ALA A 163 55.47 -75.89 0.91
N LEU A 164 55.51 -74.70 0.29
CA LEU A 164 56.74 -74.11 -0.24
C LEU A 164 57.69 -73.69 0.88
N GLU A 165 57.17 -73.08 1.94
CA GLU A 165 57.95 -72.69 3.11
C GLU A 165 58.56 -73.93 3.80
N LYS A 166 57.77 -75.00 4.00
CA LYS A 166 58.27 -76.26 4.54
C LYS A 166 59.30 -76.92 3.63
N ASN A 167 59.11 -76.91 2.31
CA ASN A 167 60.12 -77.41 1.37
C ASN A 167 61.41 -76.59 1.43
N GLN A 168 61.32 -75.27 1.57
CA GLN A 168 62.48 -74.40 1.69
C GLN A 168 63.24 -74.65 3.00
N GLN A 169 62.52 -74.91 4.09
CA GLN A 169 63.10 -75.32 5.37
C GLN A 169 63.79 -76.68 5.26
N TRP A 170 63.18 -77.68 4.60
CA TRP A 170 63.81 -78.99 4.36
C TRP A 170 65.07 -78.88 3.50
N LEU A 171 65.05 -78.04 2.46
CA LEU A 171 66.21 -77.81 1.62
C LEU A 171 67.34 -77.13 2.40
N ALA A 172 67.03 -76.13 3.23
CA ALA A 172 68.03 -75.49 4.09
C ALA A 172 68.62 -76.48 5.10
N TYR A 173 67.79 -77.34 5.69
CA TYR A 173 68.24 -78.41 6.58
C TYR A 173 69.14 -79.41 5.86
N ASP A 174 68.77 -79.85 4.65
CA ASP A 174 69.56 -80.79 3.85
C ASP A 174 70.90 -80.17 3.44
N GLN A 175 70.91 -78.91 3.01
CA GLN A 175 72.14 -78.15 2.71
C GLN A 175 73.02 -77.98 3.95
N GLN A 176 72.44 -77.70 5.12
CA GLN A 176 73.19 -77.60 6.37
C GLN A 176 73.77 -78.97 6.77
N ARG A 177 72.99 -80.05 6.61
CA ARG A 177 73.44 -81.43 6.87
C ARG A 177 74.58 -81.80 5.91
N GLU A 178 74.44 -81.51 4.63
CA GLU A 178 75.50 -81.73 3.65
C GLU A 178 76.76 -80.91 3.95
N ALA A 179 76.61 -79.64 4.30
CA ALA A 179 77.74 -78.79 4.67
C ALA A 179 78.45 -79.36 5.91
N TYR A 180 77.69 -79.78 6.92
CA TYR A 180 78.24 -80.43 8.11
C TYR A 180 78.99 -81.72 7.77
N VAL A 181 78.39 -82.61 6.96
CA VAL A 181 79.05 -83.85 6.52
C VAL A 181 80.30 -83.55 5.70
N LYS A 182 80.28 -82.56 4.79
CA LYS A 182 81.45 -82.13 4.03
C LYS A 182 82.57 -81.61 4.95
N VAL A 183 82.23 -80.83 5.97
CA VAL A 183 83.20 -80.35 6.98
C VAL A 183 83.76 -81.51 7.80
N VAL A 184 82.91 -82.46 8.23
CA VAL A 184 83.35 -83.66 8.96
C VAL A 184 84.26 -84.52 8.09
N LEU A 185 83.90 -84.78 6.83
CA LEU A 185 84.73 -85.53 5.90
C LEU A 185 86.05 -84.83 5.61
N ALA A 186 86.04 -83.51 5.39
CA ALA A 186 87.26 -82.72 5.23
C ALA A 186 88.14 -82.77 6.49
N ARG A 187 87.52 -82.79 7.69
CA ARG A 187 88.24 -82.94 8.96
C ARG A 187 88.82 -84.34 9.12
N VAL A 188 88.06 -85.39 8.82
CA VAL A 188 88.53 -86.79 8.86
C VAL A 188 89.67 -86.97 7.86
N PHE A 189 89.51 -86.52 6.63
CA PHE A 189 90.56 -86.55 5.62
C PHE A 189 91.80 -85.75 6.06
N GLY A 190 91.60 -84.56 6.62
CA GLY A 190 92.69 -83.75 7.17
C GLY A 190 93.41 -84.44 8.33
N LEU A 191 92.67 -85.14 9.21
CA LEU A 191 93.23 -85.93 10.31
C LEU A 191 93.93 -87.19 9.82
N GLU A 192 93.41 -87.88 8.81
CA GLU A 192 94.07 -89.02 8.16
C GLU A 192 95.35 -88.60 7.47
N GLN A 193 95.33 -87.47 6.76
CA GLN A 193 96.52 -86.90 6.14
C GLN A 193 97.53 -86.48 7.22
N GLN A 194 97.09 -85.83 8.30
CA GLN A 194 97.95 -85.51 9.45
C GLN A 194 98.49 -86.76 10.12
N LEU A 195 97.72 -87.83 10.26
CA LEU A 195 98.17 -89.10 10.83
C LEU A 195 99.20 -89.78 9.91
N ASN A 196 98.98 -89.77 8.60
CA ASN A 196 99.90 -90.34 7.63
C ASN A 196 101.19 -89.52 7.51
N GLN A 197 101.07 -88.19 7.52
CA GLN A 197 102.21 -87.28 7.61
C GLN A 197 102.92 -87.39 8.95
N ALA A 198 102.22 -87.60 10.07
CA ALA A 198 102.83 -87.85 11.38
C ALA A 198 103.48 -89.23 11.43
N LYS A 199 102.93 -90.26 10.79
CA LYS A 199 103.57 -91.58 10.64
C LYS A 199 104.82 -91.49 9.78
N GLN A 200 104.77 -90.77 8.67
CA GLN A 200 105.94 -90.48 7.82
C GLN A 200 106.93 -89.59 8.56
N ALA A 201 106.48 -88.54 9.24
CA ALA A 201 107.31 -87.63 10.01
C ALA A 201 107.85 -88.28 11.28
N LEU A 202 107.24 -89.32 11.85
CA LEU A 202 107.78 -90.09 12.99
C LEU A 202 108.76 -91.16 12.48
N ALA A 203 108.56 -91.66 11.25
CA ALA A 203 109.58 -92.40 10.50
C ALA A 203 110.76 -91.49 10.08
N GLN A 204 110.50 -90.20 9.83
CA GLN A 204 111.51 -89.19 9.50
C GLN A 204 112.09 -88.48 10.73
N GLN A 205 111.42 -88.37 11.89
CA GLN A 205 111.86 -87.73 13.15
C GLN A 205 112.69 -88.66 14.04
N HIS A 206 113.02 -89.87 13.54
CA HIS A 206 114.34 -90.44 13.79
C HIS A 206 115.49 -89.63 13.11
N LYS A 207 115.17 -88.54 12.40
CA LYS A 207 116.03 -87.48 11.89
C LYS A 207 115.31 -86.11 11.98
N ASP A 208 115.60 -85.42 13.06
CA ASP A 208 115.64 -83.96 13.15
C ASP A 208 114.34 -83.20 13.51
N ALA A 209 114.43 -82.47 14.61
CA ALA A 209 113.38 -81.69 15.26
C ALA A 209 113.76 -80.21 15.28
N HIS A 210 112.91 -79.31 14.77
CA HIS A 210 112.94 -77.85 15.05
C HIS A 210 111.55 -77.24 14.81
N SER A 211 110.85 -76.75 15.87
CA SER A 211 109.40 -76.45 15.84
C SER A 211 108.96 -75.19 16.62
N GLU A 212 109.78 -74.15 16.77
CA GLU A 212 109.37 -72.96 17.57
C GLU A 212 109.02 -71.71 16.73
N GLU A 213 109.72 -71.44 15.63
CA GLU A 213 109.59 -70.15 14.91
C GLU A 213 108.30 -70.03 14.06
N ARG A 214 107.78 -71.14 13.52
CA ARG A 214 106.50 -71.20 12.79
C ARG A 214 105.29 -70.96 13.69
N SER A 215 105.39 -71.33 14.96
CA SER A 215 104.31 -71.16 15.95
C SER A 215 104.06 -69.67 16.24
N VAL A 216 105.14 -68.91 16.40
CA VAL A 216 105.09 -67.47 16.70
C VAL A 216 104.50 -66.65 15.55
N GLN A 217 104.80 -66.99 14.30
CA GLN A 217 104.28 -66.30 13.11
C GLN A 217 102.75 -66.48 12.97
N ILE A 218 102.27 -67.69 13.24
CA ILE A 218 100.85 -68.05 13.18
C ILE A 218 100.08 -67.30 14.28
N GLN A 219 100.65 -67.22 15.49
CA GLN A 219 100.04 -66.51 16.61
C GLN A 219 99.83 -65.02 16.31
N LYS A 220 100.85 -64.34 15.75
CA LYS A 220 100.75 -62.91 15.36
C LYS A 220 99.67 -62.65 14.31
N HIS A 221 99.46 -63.57 13.36
CA HIS A 221 98.41 -63.44 12.36
C HIS A 221 97.02 -63.49 13.00
N TYR A 222 96.78 -64.43 13.92
CA TYR A 222 95.50 -64.55 14.61
C TYR A 222 95.22 -63.36 15.53
N GLU A 223 96.23 -62.85 16.24
CA GLU A 223 96.10 -61.64 17.05
C GLU A 223 95.71 -60.42 16.20
N LYS A 224 96.32 -60.25 15.02
CA LYS A 224 95.97 -59.17 14.10
C LYS A 224 94.53 -59.30 13.59
N LEU A 225 94.09 -60.50 13.23
CA LEU A 225 92.73 -60.77 12.76
C LEU A 225 91.69 -60.53 13.85
N LEU A 226 91.97 -60.94 15.09
CA LEU A 226 91.11 -60.67 16.24
C LEU A 226 90.99 -59.17 16.53
N LEU A 227 92.10 -58.43 16.40
CA LEU A 227 92.10 -57.00 16.62
C LEU A 227 91.30 -56.25 15.54
N THR A 228 91.38 -56.67 14.27
CA THR A 228 90.59 -56.06 13.19
C THR A 228 89.10 -56.35 13.34
N THR A 229 88.72 -57.60 13.64
CA THR A 229 87.30 -57.96 13.84
C THR A 229 86.71 -57.27 15.06
N LYS A 230 87.49 -57.08 16.13
CA LYS A 230 87.05 -56.32 17.30
C LYS A 230 86.75 -54.86 16.96
N ARG A 231 87.63 -54.18 16.21
CA ARG A 231 87.39 -52.80 15.76
C ARG A 231 86.17 -52.70 14.85
N GLU A 232 86.01 -53.63 13.91
CA GLU A 232 84.84 -53.68 13.02
C GLU A 232 83.53 -53.90 13.81
N LEU A 233 83.57 -54.73 14.85
CA LEU A 233 82.42 -54.95 15.71
C LEU A 233 82.09 -53.71 16.56
N GLU A 234 83.11 -52.97 17.02
CA GLU A 234 82.94 -51.69 17.72
C GLU A 234 82.32 -50.63 16.79
N THR A 235 82.80 -50.50 15.54
CA THR A 235 82.21 -49.54 14.59
C THR A 235 80.77 -49.91 14.20
N GLN A 236 80.47 -51.19 14.02
CA GLN A 236 79.09 -51.65 13.77
C GLN A 236 78.18 -51.36 14.98
N ARG A 237 78.66 -51.55 16.21
CA ARG A 237 77.91 -51.20 17.43
C ARG A 237 77.61 -49.70 17.49
N GLU A 238 78.57 -48.85 17.16
CA GLU A 238 78.36 -47.40 17.12
C GLU A 238 77.36 -46.98 16.04
N GLN A 239 77.40 -47.62 14.86
CA GLN A 239 76.44 -47.41 13.79
C GLN A 239 75.02 -47.80 14.20
N VAL A 240 74.85 -48.98 14.81
CA VAL A 240 73.56 -49.46 15.34
C VAL A 240 73.03 -48.50 16.41
N ASN A 241 73.87 -48.08 17.36
CA ASN A 241 73.48 -47.12 18.39
C ASN A 241 73.04 -45.77 17.81
N THR A 242 73.67 -45.33 16.72
CA THR A 242 73.32 -44.09 16.03
C THR A 242 72.01 -44.21 15.28
N ALA A 243 71.82 -45.30 14.54
CA ALA A 243 70.57 -45.59 13.85
C ALA A 243 69.40 -45.74 14.85
N GLN A 244 69.63 -46.39 15.99
CA GLN A 244 68.61 -46.54 17.03
C GLN A 244 68.20 -45.21 17.63
N ARG A 245 69.14 -44.29 17.90
CA ARG A 245 68.82 -42.92 18.34
C ARG A 245 67.98 -42.17 17.30
N GLN A 246 68.36 -42.25 16.03
CA GLN A 246 67.62 -41.60 14.94
C GLN A 246 66.19 -42.16 14.80
N LEU A 247 66.02 -43.48 14.93
CA LEU A 247 64.70 -44.11 14.92
C LEU A 247 63.83 -43.64 16.09
N SER A 248 64.39 -43.57 17.30
CA SER A 248 63.68 -43.06 18.47
C SER A 248 63.28 -41.59 18.31
N GLU A 249 64.17 -40.74 17.78
CA GLU A 249 63.86 -39.34 17.50
C GLU A 249 62.73 -39.18 16.48
N LEU A 250 62.74 -39.99 15.41
CA LEU A 250 61.68 -39.99 14.41
C LEU A 250 60.35 -40.48 14.99
N GLN A 251 60.37 -41.49 15.87
CA GLN A 251 59.18 -41.97 16.58
C GLN A 251 58.59 -40.87 17.46
N CYS A 252 59.39 -40.19 18.29
CA CYS A 252 58.91 -39.08 19.11
C CYS A 252 58.30 -37.96 18.26
N ARG A 253 58.95 -37.56 17.15
CA ARG A 253 58.40 -36.55 16.23
C ARG A 253 57.09 -36.99 15.59
N TYR A 254 56.96 -38.26 15.25
CA TYR A 254 55.72 -38.80 14.70
C TYR A 254 54.57 -38.75 15.71
N GLU A 255 54.83 -39.13 16.96
CA GLU A 255 53.85 -39.06 18.05
C GLU A 255 53.41 -37.62 18.36
N GLU A 256 54.35 -36.66 18.36
CA GLU A 256 54.03 -35.24 18.50
C GLU A 256 53.14 -34.76 17.35
N LYS A 257 53.47 -35.11 16.10
CA LYS A 257 52.65 -34.75 14.94
C LYS A 257 51.27 -35.41 14.99
N GLN A 258 51.16 -36.64 15.46
CA GLN A 258 49.86 -37.27 15.69
C GLN A 258 49.04 -36.50 16.73
N ARG A 259 49.66 -36.04 17.82
CA ARG A 259 48.99 -35.23 18.85
C ARG A 259 48.52 -33.89 18.30
N GLU A 260 49.37 -33.16 17.59
CA GLU A 260 49.03 -31.88 16.94
C GLU A 260 47.84 -32.06 15.98
N VAL A 261 47.84 -33.11 15.15
CA VAL A 261 46.72 -33.42 14.25
C VAL A 261 45.44 -33.71 15.04
N GLY A 262 45.54 -34.40 16.18
CA GLY A 262 44.41 -34.63 17.09
C GLY A 262 43.82 -33.33 17.65
N GLU A 263 44.68 -32.44 18.14
CA GLU A 263 44.28 -31.14 18.70
C GLU A 263 43.63 -30.25 17.64
N VAL A 264 44.21 -30.13 16.45
CA VAL A 264 43.63 -29.37 15.33
C VAL A 264 42.28 -29.93 14.92
N ARG A 265 42.12 -31.27 14.88
CA ARG A 265 40.82 -31.89 14.61
C ARG A 265 39.77 -31.53 15.66
N GLN A 266 40.13 -31.53 16.95
CA GLN A 266 39.23 -31.14 18.04
C GLN A 266 38.84 -29.67 17.95
N GLN A 267 39.81 -28.78 17.71
CA GLN A 267 39.57 -27.35 17.52
C GLN A 267 38.62 -27.09 16.35
N PHE A 268 38.86 -27.73 15.20
CA PHE A 268 37.99 -27.61 14.04
C PHE A 268 36.57 -28.09 14.32
N GLN A 269 36.41 -29.20 15.06
CA GLN A 269 35.09 -29.67 15.47
C GLN A 269 34.38 -28.69 16.42
N ALA A 270 35.11 -28.14 17.40
CA ALA A 270 34.59 -27.14 18.33
C ALA A 270 34.17 -25.85 17.60
N GLU A 271 34.99 -25.37 16.67
CA GLU A 271 34.69 -24.20 15.84
C GLU A 271 33.46 -24.44 14.97
N ARG A 272 33.33 -25.61 14.32
CA ARG A 272 32.14 -25.98 13.56
C ARG A 272 30.87 -25.98 14.42
N LEU A 273 30.95 -26.49 15.65
CA LEU A 273 29.82 -26.48 16.57
C LEU A 273 29.46 -25.06 17.02
N SER A 274 30.47 -24.24 17.32
CA SER A 274 30.30 -22.82 17.68
C SER A 274 29.63 -22.03 16.55
N ILE A 275 30.11 -22.20 15.30
CA ILE A 275 29.52 -21.57 14.10
C ILE A 275 28.08 -22.03 13.90
N ARG A 276 27.78 -23.34 14.04
CA ARG A 276 26.40 -23.82 13.94
C ARG A 276 25.48 -23.18 14.98
N GLN A 277 25.96 -23.06 16.22
CA GLN A 277 25.18 -22.44 17.30
C GLN A 277 24.98 -20.94 17.06
N SER A 278 26.00 -20.21 16.59
CA SER A 278 25.88 -18.78 16.30
C SER A 278 24.90 -18.53 15.15
N VAL A 279 24.99 -19.31 14.07
CA VAL A 279 24.04 -19.26 12.94
C VAL A 279 22.62 -19.57 13.41
N GLN A 280 22.43 -20.57 14.27
CA GLN A 280 21.11 -20.91 14.79
C GLN A 280 20.54 -19.81 15.69
N LYS A 281 21.38 -19.16 16.52
CA LYS A 281 20.97 -18.00 17.33
C LYS A 281 20.60 -16.81 16.46
N GLU A 282 21.37 -16.52 15.42
CA GLU A 282 21.05 -15.43 14.50
C GLU A 282 19.79 -15.71 13.69
N LYS A 283 19.57 -16.96 13.26
CA LYS A 283 18.32 -17.36 12.60
C LYS A 283 17.10 -17.17 13.51
N ARG A 284 17.22 -17.49 14.81
CA ARG A 284 16.15 -17.23 15.79
C ARG A 284 15.88 -15.72 15.91
N ARG A 285 16.94 -14.91 16.10
CA ARG A 285 16.81 -13.45 16.18
C ARG A 285 16.21 -12.83 14.91
N SER A 286 16.59 -13.33 13.74
CA SER A 286 16.00 -12.88 12.47
C SER A 286 14.52 -13.24 12.39
N GLY A 287 14.17 -14.48 12.73
CA GLY A 287 12.78 -14.92 12.80
C GLY A 287 11.94 -14.10 13.79
N ASP A 288 12.48 -13.76 14.95
CA ASP A 288 11.80 -12.90 15.93
C ASP A 288 11.57 -11.49 15.36
N ARG A 289 12.58 -10.89 14.72
CA ARG A 289 12.46 -9.58 14.04
C ARG A 289 11.43 -9.60 12.92
N GLU A 290 11.46 -10.65 12.09
CA GLU A 290 10.49 -10.85 11.01
C GLU A 290 9.07 -11.01 11.56
N GLY A 291 8.89 -11.75 12.66
CA GLY A 291 7.61 -11.90 13.34
C GLY A 291 7.08 -10.59 13.90
N HIS A 292 7.95 -9.76 14.51
CA HIS A 292 7.56 -8.42 14.97
C HIS A 292 7.12 -7.51 13.83
N LEU A 293 7.90 -7.44 12.75
CA LEU A 293 7.55 -6.63 11.57
C LEU A 293 6.24 -7.10 10.94
N TRP A 294 6.01 -8.41 10.91
CA TRP A 294 4.77 -8.96 10.40
C TRP A 294 3.57 -8.56 11.27
N GLY A 295 3.70 -8.62 12.61
CA GLY A 295 2.68 -8.12 13.53
C GLY A 295 2.40 -6.62 13.38
N ASP A 296 3.45 -5.80 13.24
CA ASP A 296 3.30 -4.35 13.01
C ASP A 296 2.56 -4.07 11.69
N MET A 297 2.85 -4.84 10.63
CA MET A 297 2.17 -4.72 9.35
C MET A 297 0.68 -5.06 9.44
N GLU A 298 0.33 -6.12 10.17
CA GLU A 298 -1.07 -6.47 10.43
C GLU A 298 -1.80 -5.40 11.25
N GLU A 299 -1.15 -4.87 12.30
CA GLU A 299 -1.74 -3.80 13.11
C GLU A 299 -1.99 -2.55 12.26
N LEU A 300 -1.03 -2.15 11.43
CA LEU A 300 -1.19 -1.02 10.52
C LEU A 300 -2.30 -1.26 9.50
N GLN A 301 -2.43 -2.48 8.99
CA GLN A 301 -3.51 -2.84 8.08
C GLN A 301 -4.88 -2.75 8.77
N ALA A 302 -5.02 -3.29 9.98
CA ALA A 302 -6.27 -3.20 10.75
C ALA A 302 -6.65 -1.73 11.04
N ARG A 303 -5.66 -0.88 11.36
CA ARG A 303 -5.87 0.56 11.56
C ARG A 303 -6.28 1.27 10.27
N LEU A 304 -5.76 0.86 9.11
CA LEU A 304 -6.17 1.39 7.82
C LEU A 304 -7.62 1.03 7.52
N GLU A 305 -7.99 -0.25 7.68
CA GLU A 305 -9.36 -0.73 7.48
C GLU A 305 -10.36 0.00 8.41
N GLU A 306 -9.99 0.25 9.67
CA GLU A 306 -10.80 1.05 10.61
C GLU A 306 -10.96 2.51 10.16
N LYS A 307 -9.94 3.10 9.53
CA LYS A 307 -10.04 4.46 8.97
C LYS A 307 -10.92 4.47 7.73
N GLU A 308 -10.82 3.46 6.88
CA GLU A 308 -11.64 3.30 5.69
C GLU A 308 -13.13 3.15 6.06
N THR A 309 -13.46 2.30 7.03
CA THR A 309 -14.84 2.13 7.51
C THR A 309 -15.41 3.43 8.07
N ARG A 310 -14.67 4.11 8.95
CA ARG A 310 -15.07 5.43 9.47
C ARG A 310 -15.25 6.46 8.35
N SER A 311 -14.37 6.46 7.35
CA SER A 311 -14.50 7.37 6.22
C SER A 311 -15.75 7.09 5.38
N ALA A 312 -16.09 5.82 5.17
CA ALA A 312 -17.30 5.41 4.48
C ALA A 312 -18.56 5.83 5.25
N GLU A 313 -18.58 5.66 6.57
CA GLU A 313 -19.67 6.13 7.44
C GLU A 313 -19.87 7.65 7.35
N LEU A 314 -18.79 8.42 7.39
CA LEU A 314 -18.85 9.88 7.24
C LEU A 314 -19.38 10.28 5.87
N ILE A 315 -18.98 9.59 4.80
CA ILE A 315 -19.51 9.83 3.45
C ILE A 315 -21.03 9.59 3.42
N VAL A 316 -21.53 8.52 4.05
CA VAL A 316 -22.97 8.26 4.16
C VAL A 316 -23.69 9.38 4.91
N GLN A 317 -23.13 9.87 6.01
CA GLN A 317 -23.70 10.99 6.77
C GLN A 317 -23.75 12.29 5.94
N VAL A 318 -22.65 12.64 5.25
CA VAL A 318 -22.59 13.81 4.37
C VAL A 318 -23.64 13.72 3.27
N ASN A 319 -23.79 12.55 2.65
CA ASN A 319 -24.81 12.33 1.62
C ASN A 319 -26.24 12.50 2.16
N LEU A 320 -26.52 12.03 3.39
CA LEU A 320 -27.81 12.22 4.04
C LEU A 320 -28.08 13.71 4.30
N LEU A 321 -27.10 14.44 4.83
CA LEU A 321 -27.21 15.87 5.06
C LEU A 321 -27.45 16.63 3.74
N GLN A 322 -26.72 16.31 2.69
CA GLN A 322 -26.90 16.91 1.37
C GLN A 322 -28.33 16.68 0.83
N LYS A 323 -28.88 15.47 0.96
CA LYS A 323 -30.27 15.16 0.59
C LYS A 323 -31.27 15.98 1.42
N SER A 324 -31.06 16.08 2.73
CA SER A 324 -31.95 16.86 3.62
C SER A 324 -31.94 18.36 3.27
N LEU A 325 -30.78 18.92 2.92
CA LEU A 325 -30.64 20.30 2.49
C LEU A 325 -31.35 20.57 1.17
N LEU A 326 -31.32 19.61 0.23
CA LEU A 326 -32.08 19.71 -1.02
C LEU A 326 -33.58 19.71 -0.76
N SER A 327 -34.07 18.77 0.07
CA SER A 327 -35.48 18.72 0.48
C SER A 327 -35.92 20.01 1.17
N LEU A 328 -35.12 20.57 2.09
CA LEU A 328 -35.43 21.83 2.75
C LEU A 328 -35.56 22.99 1.76
N ARG A 329 -34.71 23.05 0.73
CA ARG A 329 -34.83 24.07 -0.33
C ARG A 329 -36.10 23.90 -1.16
N GLU A 330 -36.54 22.67 -1.40
CA GLU A 330 -37.81 22.40 -2.07
C GLU A 330 -38.99 22.84 -1.23
N GLU A 331 -38.99 22.56 0.08
CA GLU A 331 -40.03 23.04 0.99
C GLU A 331 -40.05 24.57 1.08
N GLN A 332 -38.89 25.23 1.16
CA GLN A 332 -38.80 26.69 1.14
C GLN A 332 -39.45 27.27 -0.14
N LYS A 333 -39.21 26.66 -1.31
CA LYS A 333 -39.88 27.07 -2.55
C LYS A 333 -41.40 26.92 -2.46
N ARG A 334 -41.90 25.80 -1.91
CA ARG A 334 -43.35 25.60 -1.72
C ARG A 334 -43.95 26.64 -0.78
N VAL A 335 -43.28 26.94 0.33
CA VAL A 335 -43.70 27.99 1.27
C VAL A 335 -43.79 29.34 0.56
N THR A 336 -42.77 29.74 -0.22
CA THR A 336 -42.80 31.02 -0.94
C THR A 336 -43.94 31.12 -1.95
N ILE A 337 -44.30 30.00 -2.62
CA ILE A 337 -45.44 29.96 -3.54
C ILE A 337 -46.76 30.12 -2.77
N LEU A 338 -46.90 29.42 -1.64
CA LEU A 338 -48.08 29.53 -0.78
C LEU A 338 -48.23 30.94 -0.18
N GLU A 339 -47.14 31.57 0.25
CA GLU A 339 -47.12 32.96 0.73
C GLU A 339 -47.60 33.93 -0.35
N GLN A 340 -47.13 33.77 -1.59
CA GLN A 340 -47.61 34.55 -2.74
C GLN A 340 -49.10 34.33 -2.98
N GLN A 341 -49.57 33.09 -2.94
CA GLN A 341 -50.99 32.76 -3.12
C GLN A 341 -51.86 33.41 -2.03
N VAL A 342 -51.45 33.31 -0.76
CA VAL A 342 -52.14 33.96 0.36
C VAL A 342 -52.18 35.48 0.16
N GLN A 343 -51.09 36.09 -0.30
CA GLN A 343 -51.03 37.53 -0.53
C GLN A 343 -51.95 37.98 -1.67
N VAL A 344 -52.06 37.19 -2.75
CA VAL A 344 -53.01 37.45 -3.85
C VAL A 344 -54.44 37.33 -3.35
N SER A 345 -54.79 36.23 -2.67
CA SER A 345 -56.13 36.05 -2.11
C SER A 345 -56.50 37.13 -1.09
N ALA A 346 -55.55 37.60 -0.29
CA ALA A 346 -55.77 38.70 0.65
C ALA A 346 -56.08 40.02 -0.10
N LYS A 347 -55.37 40.32 -1.20
CA LYS A 347 -55.67 41.48 -2.06
C LYS A 347 -57.05 41.36 -2.70
N ASP A 348 -57.37 40.21 -3.28
CA ASP A 348 -58.68 39.97 -3.90
C ASP A 348 -59.81 40.21 -2.89
N LEU A 349 -59.66 39.70 -1.65
CA LEU A 349 -60.63 39.94 -0.57
C LEU A 349 -60.73 41.42 -0.15
N GLU A 350 -59.64 42.19 -0.20
CA GLU A 350 -59.70 43.63 0.05
C GLU A 350 -60.42 44.38 -1.08
N ASP A 351 -60.18 43.99 -2.34
CA ASP A 351 -60.85 44.56 -3.50
C ASP A 351 -62.35 44.26 -3.46
N GLU A 352 -62.75 43.02 -3.15
CA GLU A 352 -64.15 42.66 -2.92
C GLU A 352 -64.79 43.47 -1.78
N LYS A 353 -64.06 43.75 -0.70
CA LYS A 353 -64.54 44.65 0.37
C LYS A 353 -64.76 46.07 -0.13
N ARG A 354 -63.86 46.62 -0.95
CA ARG A 354 -64.00 47.95 -1.56
C ARG A 354 -65.23 47.98 -2.48
N ASP A 355 -65.42 46.95 -3.28
CA ASP A 355 -66.58 46.79 -4.16
C ASP A 355 -67.90 46.69 -3.37
N CYS A 356 -67.93 45.90 -2.29
CA CYS A 356 -69.09 45.81 -1.41
C CYS A 356 -69.43 47.15 -0.78
N GLN A 357 -68.43 47.91 -0.30
CA GLN A 357 -68.63 49.26 0.23
C GLN A 357 -69.16 50.22 -0.83
N TYR A 358 -68.62 50.16 -2.05
CA TYR A 358 -69.11 50.97 -3.17
C TYR A 358 -70.57 50.66 -3.49
N LEU A 359 -70.93 49.37 -3.61
CA LEU A 359 -72.31 48.93 -3.84
C LEU A 359 -73.23 49.35 -2.69
N GLN A 360 -72.78 49.25 -1.45
CA GLN A 360 -73.52 49.72 -0.27
C GLN A 360 -73.79 51.23 -0.32
N GLN A 361 -72.80 52.03 -0.74
CA GLN A 361 -72.98 53.47 -0.94
C GLN A 361 -73.97 53.78 -2.08
N GLN A 362 -73.90 53.05 -3.19
CA GLN A 362 -74.84 53.20 -4.30
C GLN A 362 -76.27 52.84 -3.89
N LEU A 363 -76.44 51.74 -3.14
CA LEU A 363 -77.72 51.36 -2.57
C LEU A 363 -78.27 52.47 -1.64
N HIS A 364 -77.43 53.04 -0.79
CA HIS A 364 -77.84 54.15 0.09
C HIS A 364 -78.29 55.39 -0.71
N LYS A 365 -77.62 55.72 -1.82
CA LYS A 365 -78.04 56.79 -2.73
C LYS A 365 -79.41 56.49 -3.34
N VAL A 366 -79.62 55.29 -3.88
CA VAL A 366 -80.90 54.87 -4.47
C VAL A 366 -82.02 54.92 -3.42
N LEU A 367 -81.78 54.42 -2.21
CA LEU A 367 -82.74 54.48 -1.11
C LEU A 367 -83.08 55.92 -0.70
N LYS A 368 -82.11 56.83 -0.72
CA LYS A 368 -82.32 58.26 -0.45
C LYS A 368 -83.18 58.91 -1.54
N GLU A 369 -82.93 58.61 -2.81
CA GLU A 369 -83.75 59.11 -3.92
C GLU A 369 -85.16 58.50 -3.90
N LEU A 370 -85.30 57.21 -3.57
CA LEU A 370 -86.61 56.57 -3.36
C LEU A 370 -87.38 57.24 -2.22
N ARG A 371 -86.72 57.61 -1.12
CA ARG A 371 -87.36 58.35 -0.03
C ARG A 371 -87.82 59.73 -0.49
N LYS A 372 -86.98 60.48 -1.21
CA LYS A 372 -87.38 61.74 -1.82
C LYS A 372 -88.57 61.56 -2.76
N ALA A 373 -88.54 60.57 -3.65
CA ALA A 373 -89.64 60.28 -4.57
C ALA A 373 -90.92 59.94 -3.81
N LYS A 374 -90.83 59.15 -2.74
CA LYS A 374 -91.96 58.85 -1.84
C LYS A 374 -92.49 60.11 -1.16
N ASP A 375 -91.63 61.01 -0.69
CA ASP A 375 -92.04 62.28 -0.08
C ASP A 375 -92.72 63.21 -1.11
N HIS A 376 -92.26 63.20 -2.36
CA HIS A 376 -92.94 63.91 -3.46
C HIS A 376 -94.31 63.29 -3.77
N VAL A 377 -94.42 61.97 -3.80
CA VAL A 377 -95.72 61.27 -3.94
C VAL A 377 -96.64 61.59 -2.78
N ALA A 378 -96.14 61.60 -1.53
CA ALA A 378 -96.92 61.96 -0.35
C ALA A 378 -97.39 63.42 -0.39
N LYS A 379 -96.55 64.36 -0.85
CA LYS A 379 -96.95 65.75 -1.10
C LYS A 379 -98.04 65.85 -2.17
N LEU A 380 -97.90 65.17 -3.31
CA LEU A 380 -98.92 65.12 -4.36
C LEU A 380 -100.23 64.47 -3.88
N GLN A 381 -100.16 63.44 -3.03
CA GLN A 381 -101.32 62.83 -2.38
C GLN A 381 -101.99 63.77 -1.38
N SER A 382 -101.21 64.56 -0.63
CA SER A 382 -101.72 65.62 0.26
C SER A 382 -102.37 66.77 -0.51
N GLU A 383 -101.79 67.17 -1.65
CA GLU A 383 -102.38 68.16 -2.56
C GLU A 383 -103.66 67.64 -3.24
N LYS A 384 -103.74 66.33 -3.51
CA LYS A 384 -104.95 65.67 -3.99
C LYS A 384 -106.02 65.55 -2.90
N GLY A 385 -105.64 65.22 -1.66
CA GLY A 385 -106.51 65.25 -0.49
C GLY A 385 -107.04 66.64 -0.13
N GLN A 386 -106.28 67.70 -0.43
CA GLN A 386 -106.73 69.09 -0.30
C GLN A 386 -107.64 69.57 -1.44
N ARG A 387 -107.73 68.85 -2.58
CA ARG A 387 -108.68 69.12 -3.66
C ARG A 387 -109.99 68.31 -3.57
N GLU A 388 -110.07 67.32 -2.69
CA GLU A 388 -111.24 66.45 -2.54
C GLU A 388 -112.00 66.67 -1.20
N LEU A 389 -111.69 67.74 -0.46
CA LEU A 389 -112.39 68.13 0.77
C LEU A 389 -113.19 69.43 0.61
N SER A 390 -114.15 69.41 -0.30
CA SER A 390 -115.31 70.32 -0.33
C SER A 390 -116.42 69.68 -1.16
N HIS A 391 -117.16 68.73 -0.58
CA HIS A 391 -118.61 68.56 -0.76
C HIS A 391 -119.12 67.36 0.07
N LEU A 392 -119.47 67.67 1.32
CA LEU A 392 -120.66 67.25 2.09
C LEU A 392 -121.11 65.76 2.16
N TYR A 393 -121.07 65.29 3.42
CA TYR A 393 -122.14 64.66 4.22
C TYR A 393 -122.74 63.28 3.85
N GLU A 394 -122.50 62.35 4.79
CA GLU A 394 -123.39 61.33 5.38
C GLU A 394 -124.14 60.28 4.54
N ALA A 395 -123.89 59.00 4.88
CA ALA A 395 -124.84 57.98 5.41
C ALA A 395 -124.35 56.55 5.06
N SER A 396 -124.06 55.68 6.05
CA SER A 396 -124.96 54.61 6.56
C SER A 396 -125.20 53.48 5.53
N ALA A 397 -125.06 52.16 5.75
CA ALA A 397 -124.77 51.29 6.89
C ALA A 397 -124.62 49.83 6.36
N HIS A 398 -124.30 48.88 7.26
CA HIS A 398 -124.45 47.41 7.18
C HIS A 398 -123.20 46.51 6.94
N CYS A 399 -122.68 46.01 8.07
CA CYS A 399 -122.48 44.60 8.46
C CYS A 399 -121.90 43.51 7.50
N ARG A 400 -120.65 43.12 7.82
CA ARG A 400 -120.15 41.76 8.22
C ARG A 400 -120.07 40.59 7.16
N PRO A 401 -119.38 39.45 7.48
CA PRO A 401 -118.08 38.97 6.96
C PRO A 401 -118.21 37.72 6.03
N PRO A 402 -117.16 37.06 5.47
CA PRO A 402 -116.29 36.08 6.17
C PRO A 402 -114.84 35.86 5.59
N ALA A 403 -114.05 35.01 6.26
CA ALA A 403 -112.84 34.30 5.76
C ALA A 403 -113.20 33.29 4.62
N PRO A 404 -112.35 32.38 4.07
CA PRO A 404 -110.96 31.94 4.36
C PRO A 404 -110.07 31.80 3.09
N LEU A 405 -108.79 31.39 3.11
CA LEU A 405 -108.33 30.00 2.90
C LEU A 405 -106.77 29.96 2.88
N LYS A 406 -106.19 29.00 3.60
CA LYS A 406 -104.82 28.42 3.41
C LYS A 406 -104.90 27.40 2.23
N PRO A 407 -104.01 26.39 2.01
CA PRO A 407 -102.60 26.09 2.37
C PRO A 407 -101.80 25.51 1.16
N SER A 408 -100.55 25.04 1.39
CA SER A 408 -99.87 23.82 0.84
C SER A 408 -98.34 24.07 0.80
N LYS A 409 -97.39 23.34 1.43
CA LYS A 409 -97.23 21.90 1.76
C LYS A 409 -97.53 21.03 0.55
N GLU A 410 -96.54 20.46 -0.14
CA GLU A 410 -95.66 19.34 0.21
C GLU A 410 -94.88 19.03 -1.10
N SER A 411 -93.81 18.26 -1.23
CA SER A 411 -93.32 17.05 -0.56
C SER A 411 -91.91 16.80 -1.12
N VAL A 412 -90.91 16.52 -0.27
CA VAL A 412 -90.38 15.16 -0.04
C VAL A 412 -89.91 14.45 -1.31
N THR A 413 -88.59 14.34 -1.44
CA THR A 413 -87.95 13.05 -1.72
C THR A 413 -86.68 12.93 -0.90
N SER A 414 -86.67 11.90 -0.07
CA SER A 414 -85.52 11.30 0.61
C SER A 414 -84.45 10.82 -0.41
N HIS A 415 -83.34 10.31 0.14
CA HIS A 415 -82.07 9.87 -0.48
C HIS A 415 -81.02 10.97 -0.33
N SER A 416 -79.91 10.81 0.38
CA SER A 416 -79.22 9.63 0.86
C SER A 416 -78.40 10.07 2.07
N GLN A 417 -78.06 9.13 2.95
CA GLN A 417 -76.90 9.26 3.81
C GLN A 417 -75.76 9.88 2.98
N VAL A 418 -75.26 11.05 3.39
CA VAL A 418 -73.88 11.39 3.08
C VAL A 418 -73.09 10.73 4.21
N PRO A 419 -72.29 9.68 3.91
CA PRO A 419 -71.37 9.12 4.88
C PRO A 419 -70.46 10.23 5.39
N LYS A 420 -70.02 10.12 6.63
CA LYS A 420 -68.76 10.77 7.02
C LYS A 420 -67.72 10.39 5.96
N MET A 421 -67.36 11.29 5.05
CA MET A 421 -66.17 11.19 4.20
C MET A 421 -64.93 11.45 5.06
N LEU A 422 -64.83 10.77 6.20
CA LEU A 422 -63.55 10.43 6.77
C LEU A 422 -63.19 9.12 6.08
N ASP A 423 -62.38 9.25 5.04
CA ASP A 423 -61.43 8.26 4.55
C ASP A 423 -61.68 6.86 5.13
N GLU A 424 -62.50 6.05 4.44
CA GLU A 424 -62.61 4.60 4.70
C GLU A 424 -61.34 3.90 4.20
N SER A 425 -60.18 4.44 4.57
CA SER A 425 -58.93 3.71 4.50
C SER A 425 -59.00 2.62 5.56
N PHE A 426 -58.76 1.38 5.13
CA PHE A 426 -58.54 0.27 6.03
C PHE A 426 -57.04 0.12 6.20
N LEU A 427 -56.59 0.09 7.44
CA LEU A 427 -55.21 -0.26 7.76
C LEU A 427 -55.15 -1.78 7.91
N GLU A 428 -54.23 -2.39 7.17
CA GLU A 428 -54.00 -3.83 7.21
C GLU A 428 -52.84 -4.17 8.14
N CYS A 429 -53.01 -5.21 8.94
CA CYS A 429 -51.88 -5.83 9.62
C CYS A 429 -50.95 -6.48 8.56
N PRO A 430 -49.66 -6.15 8.50
CA PRO A 430 -48.76 -6.74 7.51
C PRO A 430 -48.55 -8.26 7.70
N SER A 431 -48.72 -8.77 8.92
CA SER A 431 -48.55 -10.20 9.22
C SER A 431 -49.77 -11.05 8.84
N CYS A 432 -51.00 -10.63 9.22
CA CYS A 432 -52.20 -11.45 9.03
C CYS A 432 -53.25 -10.86 8.06
N ARG A 433 -53.01 -9.65 7.53
CA ARG A 433 -53.92 -8.91 6.63
C ARG A 433 -55.32 -8.64 7.19
N ALA A 434 -55.50 -8.70 8.51
CA ALA A 434 -56.74 -8.25 9.14
C ALA A 434 -56.92 -6.75 8.88
N GLN A 435 -58.11 -6.37 8.41
CA GLN A 435 -58.47 -5.00 8.05
C GLN A 435 -59.11 -4.28 9.23
N TYR A 436 -58.59 -3.10 9.55
CA TYR A 436 -59.12 -2.23 10.59
C TYR A 436 -59.51 -0.88 10.01
N PRO A 437 -60.69 -0.33 10.33
CA PRO A 437 -61.04 1.02 9.94
C PRO A 437 -60.03 2.03 10.51
N THR A 438 -59.61 3.03 9.74
CA THR A 438 -58.68 4.08 10.22
C THR A 438 -59.17 4.81 11.49
N SER A 439 -60.48 4.88 11.71
CA SER A 439 -61.07 5.40 12.95
C SER A 439 -60.73 4.57 14.20
N HIS A 440 -60.30 3.31 14.05
CA HIS A 440 -59.94 2.37 15.11
C HIS A 440 -58.45 1.97 15.08
N HIS A 441 -57.54 2.87 14.67
CA HIS A 441 -56.09 2.59 14.62
C HIS A 441 -55.48 2.08 15.94
N ARG A 442 -56.06 2.43 17.11
CA ARG A 442 -55.60 1.91 18.41
C ARG A 442 -55.81 0.40 18.56
N GLU A 443 -56.86 -0.14 17.94
CA GLU A 443 -57.14 -1.58 17.96
C GLU A 443 -56.14 -2.34 17.08
N LEU A 444 -55.74 -1.76 15.95
CA LEU A 444 -54.65 -2.31 15.12
C LEU A 444 -53.31 -2.31 15.88
N LEU A 445 -52.96 -1.25 16.61
CA LEU A 445 -51.71 -1.22 17.38
C LEU A 445 -51.68 -2.31 18.46
N ALA A 446 -52.79 -2.50 19.19
CA ALA A 446 -52.92 -3.59 20.16
C ALA A 446 -52.85 -4.98 19.49
N HIS A 447 -53.39 -5.11 18.27
CA HIS A 447 -53.30 -6.32 17.48
C HIS A 447 -51.85 -6.60 17.01
N LEU A 448 -51.10 -5.58 16.59
CA LEU A 448 -49.69 -5.72 16.17
C LEU A 448 -48.76 -6.16 17.31
N GLU A 449 -49.09 -5.86 18.56
CA GLU A 449 -48.31 -6.34 19.72
C GLU A 449 -48.42 -7.87 19.92
N HIS A 450 -49.47 -8.50 19.41
CA HIS A 450 -49.74 -9.93 19.58
C HIS A 450 -49.70 -10.72 18.25
N CYS A 451 -49.66 -10.03 17.11
CA CYS A 451 -49.63 -10.61 15.78
C CYS A 451 -48.19 -10.58 15.26
N LEU A 452 -47.48 -11.70 15.40
CA LEU A 452 -46.17 -11.96 14.77
C LEU A 452 -46.36 -12.43 13.34
#